data_AF-C9E6S7-F1
#
_entry.id   AF-C9E6S7-F1
#
_cell.length_a   1.000
_cell.length_b   1.000
_cell.length_c   1.000
_cell.angle_alpha   90.00
_cell.angle_beta   90.00
_cell.angle_gamma   90.00
#
_symmetry.space_group_name_H-M   'P 1'
#
loop_
_entity.id
_entity.type
_entity.pdbx_description
1 polymer ?
#
loop_
_entity_poly.entity_id
_entity_poly.type
_entity_poly.pdbx_seq_one_letter_code
_entity_poly.pdbx_strand_id
1 'polypeptide(L)'
;FLIKKCGNNSGDGETIFSEKLKNAEKKCKESKDTKINKSETSCDCSEPIYIRGCQSKTYDGKIFPGKGGEKQWICKDTITHGDTNGACIPPRTQNLCVGELWYKSYGGRSNIKNDTKESLKNKLKNAIQKETELLYEYHDKGTAIISQNDKKGEKGKNDPNGLPKGFCHAVQRSFIDYKNMILGTSVNIYEYIGKLQEDIKKIIEQGTPQQKDKIGGVGSSTENVNAWWKEIEKDMWGAVRCAITKINKKKKNGTFNGDECGVSPPTGNDEDQSVSWFKEWGEQFCIERLRYEQNIREACTINGKNEKKCINSKSGQGDKIQGDCKRKCEKYKKYISEKKKEWDKQKTKYENKYVGKSASDLLKENYPECISANFDFIFNDNIEYKTYYPY
;
A
#
# COMPACT_ATOMS: atom_id res chain seq x y z
N PHE A 1 4.06 -2.95 27.12
CA PHE A 1 3.39 -3.45 25.89
C PHE A 1 2.08 -4.17 26.22
N LEU A 2 2.11 -5.28 26.99
CA LEU A 2 0.89 -6.02 27.38
C LEU A 2 -0.10 -5.16 28.17
N ILE A 3 0.38 -4.39 29.14
CA ILE A 3 -0.46 -3.46 29.94
C ILE A 3 -1.21 -2.44 29.06
N LYS A 4 -0.59 -1.94 27.99
CA LYS A 4 -1.22 -0.98 27.06
C LYS A 4 -2.31 -1.65 26.19
N LYS A 5 -2.20 -2.96 25.95
CA LYS A 5 -3.13 -3.73 25.10
C LYS A 5 -4.24 -4.44 25.88
N CYS A 6 -3.96 -4.83 27.12
CA CYS A 6 -4.82 -5.66 27.95
C CYS A 6 -5.20 -4.98 29.26
N GLY A 7 -4.76 -3.74 29.48
CA GLY A 7 -5.00 -3.02 30.72
C GLY A 7 -4.11 -3.49 31.87
N ASN A 8 -4.23 -2.83 33.03
CA ASN A 8 -3.50 -3.25 34.24
C ASN A 8 -4.16 -4.45 34.93
N ASN A 9 -5.44 -4.70 34.63
CA ASN A 9 -6.24 -5.80 35.16
C ASN A 9 -7.27 -6.27 34.12
N SER A 10 -8.02 -7.31 34.46
CA SER A 10 -9.05 -7.88 33.58
C SER A 10 -10.15 -6.89 33.18
N GLY A 11 -10.54 -5.97 34.08
CA GLY A 11 -11.58 -4.98 33.82
C GLY A 11 -11.15 -3.91 32.81
N ASP A 12 -9.90 -3.45 32.91
CA ASP A 12 -9.28 -2.57 31.91
C ASP A 12 -9.21 -3.26 30.55
N GLY A 13 -8.83 -4.54 30.53
CA GLY A 13 -8.78 -5.36 29.31
C GLY A 13 -10.14 -5.53 28.64
N GLU A 14 -11.18 -5.77 29.42
CA GLU A 14 -12.56 -5.89 28.95
C GLU A 14 -13.08 -4.56 28.39
N THR A 15 -12.69 -3.44 28.99
CA THR A 15 -13.02 -2.09 28.50
C THR A 15 -12.34 -1.81 27.16
N ILE A 16 -11.03 -2.08 27.04
CA ILE A 16 -10.27 -1.90 25.80
C ILE A 16 -10.82 -2.80 24.69
N PHE A 17 -11.14 -4.06 25.00
CA PHE A 17 -11.75 -4.97 24.04
C PHE A 17 -13.13 -4.49 23.59
N SER A 18 -13.97 -4.03 24.52
CA SER A 18 -15.31 -3.51 24.24
C SER A 18 -15.29 -2.25 23.38
N GLU A 19 -14.33 -1.35 23.60
CA GLU A 19 -14.13 -0.17 22.73
C GLU A 19 -13.70 -0.58 21.32
N LYS A 20 -12.80 -1.55 21.20
CA LYS A 20 -12.38 -2.09 19.89
C LYS A 20 -13.55 -2.75 19.16
N LEU A 21 -14.38 -3.51 19.89
CA LEU A 21 -15.57 -4.14 19.36
C LEU A 21 -16.59 -3.07 18.90
N LYS A 22 -16.88 -2.06 19.72
CA LYS A 22 -17.77 -0.94 19.36
C LYS A 22 -17.28 -0.17 18.13
N ASN A 23 -15.98 0.05 18.01
CA ASN A 23 -15.39 0.70 16.82
C ASN A 23 -15.51 -0.17 15.57
N ALA A 24 -15.34 -1.49 15.69
CA ALA A 24 -15.58 -2.43 14.61
C ALA A 24 -17.07 -2.48 14.22
N GLU A 25 -17.97 -2.50 15.20
CA GLU A 25 -19.42 -2.46 14.98
C GLU A 25 -19.87 -1.14 14.35
N LYS A 26 -19.30 -0.01 14.73
CA LYS A 26 -19.59 1.29 14.12
C LYS A 26 -19.20 1.31 12.64
N LYS A 27 -17.99 0.80 12.31
CA LYS A 27 -17.56 0.61 10.92
C LYS A 27 -18.49 -0.34 10.15
N CYS A 28 -18.95 -1.41 10.80
CA CYS A 28 -19.93 -2.32 10.20
C CYS A 28 -21.32 -1.68 10.02
N LYS A 29 -21.78 -0.82 10.93
CA LYS A 29 -23.07 -0.13 10.81
C LYS A 29 -23.05 0.96 9.75
N GLU A 30 -21.96 1.71 9.63
CA GLU A 30 -21.71 2.63 8.52
C GLU A 30 -21.75 1.90 7.16
N SER A 31 -21.42 0.59 7.12
CA SER A 31 -21.57 -0.24 5.92
C SER A 31 -22.98 -0.81 5.68
N LYS A 32 -23.86 -0.83 6.71
CA LYS A 32 -25.23 -1.40 6.64
C LYS A 32 -26.34 -0.38 6.37
N ASP A 33 -26.10 0.91 6.60
CA ASP A 33 -27.12 1.96 6.38
C ASP A 33 -27.38 2.27 4.89
N THR A 34 -26.67 1.62 3.97
CA THR A 34 -27.16 1.46 2.60
C THR A 34 -28.14 0.31 2.58
N LYS A 35 -29.45 0.60 2.60
CA LYS A 35 -30.46 -0.34 2.09
C LYS A 35 -30.05 -0.72 0.67
N ILE A 36 -29.39 -1.87 0.54
CA ILE A 36 -29.09 -2.50 -0.75
C ILE A 36 -30.44 -2.94 -1.30
N ASN A 37 -31.05 -2.07 -2.10
CA ASN A 37 -31.86 -2.57 -3.19
C ASN A 37 -30.95 -3.53 -3.96
N LYS A 38 -31.35 -4.80 -4.06
CA LYS A 38 -30.81 -5.73 -5.04
C LYS A 38 -31.17 -5.16 -6.43
N SER A 39 -30.50 -4.09 -6.85
CA SER A 39 -30.36 -3.86 -8.28
C SER A 39 -29.32 -4.89 -8.71
N GLU A 40 -29.80 -5.96 -9.34
CA GLU A 40 -29.03 -6.71 -10.32
C GLU A 40 -28.64 -5.76 -11.46
N THR A 41 -27.84 -4.73 -11.17
CA THR A 41 -27.04 -4.10 -12.19
C THR A 41 -25.87 -5.04 -12.38
N SER A 42 -26.09 -6.03 -13.25
CA SER A 42 -25.02 -6.68 -14.00
C SER A 42 -23.95 -5.63 -14.25
N CYS A 43 -22.78 -5.78 -13.64
CA CYS A 43 -21.65 -4.93 -13.96
C CYS A 43 -21.37 -5.16 -15.44
N ASP A 44 -21.73 -4.19 -16.30
CA ASP A 44 -21.26 -4.13 -17.68
C ASP A 44 -19.74 -3.91 -17.62
N CYS A 45 -19.10 -5.04 -17.43
CA CYS A 45 -17.69 -5.25 -17.43
C CYS A 45 -17.21 -5.02 -18.85
N SER A 46 -16.69 -3.83 -19.14
CA SER A 46 -16.02 -3.55 -20.41
C SER A 46 -15.03 -4.68 -20.69
N GLU A 47 -14.99 -5.24 -21.91
CA GLU A 47 -14.21 -6.43 -22.28
C GLU A 47 -12.73 -6.39 -21.85
N PRO A 48 -11.91 -7.47 -21.99
CA PRO A 48 -10.48 -7.37 -21.71
C PRO A 48 -9.83 -6.25 -22.55
N ILE A 49 -9.60 -5.08 -21.95
CA ILE A 49 -9.06 -3.93 -22.67
C ILE A 49 -7.53 -4.01 -22.61
N TYR A 50 -6.90 -4.07 -23.78
CA TYR A 50 -5.51 -3.69 -23.91
C TYR A 50 -5.41 -2.17 -23.77
N ILE A 51 -4.79 -1.70 -22.68
CA ILE A 51 -4.57 -0.27 -22.45
C ILE A 51 -3.12 0.05 -22.77
N ARG A 52 -2.91 0.90 -23.78
CA ARG A 52 -1.58 1.36 -24.17
C ARG A 52 -0.86 1.97 -22.97
N GLY A 53 0.36 1.50 -22.71
CA GLY A 53 1.21 2.01 -21.63
C GLY A 53 1.05 1.31 -20.27
N CYS A 54 0.09 0.39 -20.13
CA CYS A 54 -0.05 -0.46 -18.95
C CYS A 54 0.41 -1.89 -19.24
N GLN A 55 1.64 -2.19 -18.85
CA GLN A 55 2.29 -3.50 -18.99
C GLN A 55 2.36 -4.22 -17.65
N SER A 56 2.77 -5.50 -17.66
CA SER A 56 3.01 -6.27 -16.43
C SER A 56 3.89 -5.51 -15.45
N LYS A 57 3.55 -5.65 -14.16
CA LYS A 57 4.21 -4.95 -13.07
C LYS A 57 5.66 -5.39 -12.92
N THR A 58 6.47 -4.46 -12.43
CA THR A 58 7.92 -4.63 -12.26
C THR A 58 8.46 -3.98 -10.99
N TYR A 59 7.58 -3.46 -10.12
CA TYR A 59 8.00 -2.56 -9.03
C TYR A 59 8.84 -3.26 -7.95
N ASP A 60 8.68 -4.56 -7.76
CA ASP A 60 9.53 -5.40 -6.91
C ASP A 60 10.43 -6.34 -7.75
N GLY A 61 10.62 -6.02 -9.03
CA GLY A 61 11.33 -6.84 -10.01
C GLY A 61 10.40 -7.40 -11.09
N LYS A 62 10.97 -7.80 -12.23
CA LYS A 62 10.20 -8.42 -13.32
C LYS A 62 9.71 -9.82 -12.94
N ILE A 63 8.53 -10.19 -13.45
CA ILE A 63 8.01 -11.57 -13.38
C ILE A 63 8.99 -12.51 -14.11
N PHE A 64 9.29 -13.66 -13.52
CA PHE A 64 10.16 -14.69 -14.12
C PHE A 64 9.64 -15.11 -15.51
N PRO A 65 10.50 -15.24 -16.54
CA PRO A 65 11.97 -15.30 -16.52
C PRO A 65 12.69 -13.96 -16.50
N GLY A 66 11.97 -12.83 -16.47
CA GLY A 66 12.58 -11.51 -16.35
C GLY A 66 13.39 -11.35 -15.06
N LYS A 67 14.43 -10.52 -15.11
CA LYS A 67 15.27 -10.16 -13.95
C LYS A 67 15.46 -8.66 -13.86
N GLY A 68 15.66 -8.16 -12.64
CA GLY A 68 15.87 -6.75 -12.35
C GLY A 68 14.63 -5.88 -12.57
N GLY A 69 14.83 -4.57 -12.59
CA GLY A 69 13.78 -3.57 -12.86
C GLY A 69 12.97 -3.16 -11.63
N GLU A 70 13.37 -3.65 -10.45
CA GLU A 70 12.83 -3.25 -9.17
C GLU A 70 12.96 -1.74 -8.94
N LYS A 71 11.94 -1.16 -8.33
CA LYS A 71 11.90 0.24 -7.92
C LYS A 71 12.13 0.29 -6.41
N GLN A 72 12.67 1.40 -5.94
CA GLN A 72 12.90 1.63 -4.52
C GLN A 72 11.94 2.68 -3.98
N TRP A 73 11.74 2.69 -2.66
CA TRP A 73 11.00 3.73 -1.97
C TRP A 73 11.70 5.07 -2.18
N ILE A 74 10.94 6.09 -2.58
CA ILE A 74 11.48 7.45 -2.80
C ILE A 74 11.03 8.34 -1.65
N CYS A 75 11.95 8.69 -0.76
CA CYS A 75 11.69 9.55 0.40
C CYS A 75 12.37 10.92 0.23
N LYS A 76 11.60 11.97 -0.10
CA LYS A 76 12.14 13.34 -0.26
C LYS A 76 11.85 14.23 0.95
N ASP A 77 12.77 15.14 1.24
CA ASP A 77 12.66 16.10 2.35
C ASP A 77 11.74 17.27 1.99
N THR A 78 11.81 17.74 0.74
CA THR A 78 10.93 18.75 0.16
C THR A 78 10.20 18.19 -1.05
N ILE A 79 8.87 18.30 -1.04
CA ILE A 79 8.01 17.97 -2.18
C ILE A 79 7.42 19.29 -2.67
N THR A 80 7.45 19.52 -3.99
CA THR A 80 7.05 20.79 -4.60
C THR A 80 5.54 21.06 -4.58
N HIS A 81 4.70 20.03 -4.36
CA HIS A 81 3.24 20.15 -4.28
C HIS A 81 2.63 19.15 -3.27
N GLY A 82 1.80 19.66 -2.35
CA GLY A 82 1.08 18.92 -1.31
C GLY A 82 1.69 19.05 0.10
N ASP A 83 0.88 18.91 1.15
CA ASP A 83 1.29 18.97 2.58
C ASP A 83 2.10 17.74 3.04
N THR A 84 2.90 17.18 2.15
CA THR A 84 3.41 15.82 2.26
C THR A 84 4.91 15.71 2.47
N ASN A 85 5.59 16.78 2.89
CA ASN A 85 6.98 16.77 3.33
C ASN A 85 7.25 15.55 4.25
N GLY A 86 8.25 14.73 3.93
CA GLY A 86 8.60 13.52 4.67
C GLY A 86 7.82 12.24 4.31
N ALA A 87 6.98 12.21 3.27
CA ALA A 87 6.42 10.95 2.74
C ALA A 87 7.45 10.14 1.93
N CYS A 88 7.32 8.82 1.99
CA CYS A 88 8.03 7.89 1.12
C CYS A 88 7.06 7.31 0.09
N ILE A 89 7.40 7.37 -1.20
CA ILE A 89 6.53 6.94 -2.28
C ILE A 89 6.78 5.45 -2.58
N PRO A 90 5.73 4.61 -2.54
CA PRO A 90 5.88 3.18 -2.78
C PRO A 90 6.37 2.87 -4.20
N PRO A 91 7.17 1.81 -4.36
CA PRO A 91 7.48 1.22 -5.67
C PRO A 91 6.23 0.97 -6.54
N ARG A 92 5.14 0.49 -5.92
CA ARG A 92 3.86 0.21 -6.59
C ARG A 92 3.24 1.47 -7.18
N THR A 93 3.14 2.56 -6.41
CA THR A 93 2.63 3.86 -6.88
C THR A 93 3.41 4.40 -8.08
N GLN A 94 4.73 4.23 -8.09
CA GLN A 94 5.58 4.61 -9.23
C GLN A 94 5.31 3.78 -10.50
N ASN A 95 4.57 2.68 -10.38
CA ASN A 95 4.22 1.77 -11.46
C ASN A 95 2.69 1.70 -11.70
N LEU A 96 1.94 2.68 -11.19
CA LEU A 96 0.49 2.78 -11.36
C LEU A 96 0.11 2.89 -12.85
N CYS A 97 -0.93 2.16 -13.28
CA CYS A 97 -1.44 2.19 -14.64
C CYS A 97 -2.21 3.50 -14.91
N VAL A 98 -1.56 4.50 -15.49
CA VAL A 98 -2.26 5.72 -15.93
C VAL A 98 -2.86 5.59 -17.35
N GLY A 99 -2.46 4.58 -18.11
CA GLY A 99 -3.12 4.18 -19.36
C GLY A 99 -3.38 5.32 -20.34
N GLU A 100 -4.63 5.42 -20.79
CA GLU A 100 -5.09 6.45 -21.74
C GLU A 100 -5.20 7.86 -21.14
N LEU A 101 -4.94 8.03 -19.84
CA LEU A 101 -4.88 9.35 -19.21
C LEU A 101 -3.59 10.09 -19.65
N TRP A 102 -2.50 9.34 -19.83
CA TRP A 102 -1.19 9.92 -20.14
C TRP A 102 -0.36 9.02 -21.07
N TYR A 103 0.08 9.58 -22.19
CA TYR A 103 1.01 8.89 -23.08
C TYR A 103 2.46 9.24 -22.77
N LYS A 104 3.28 8.22 -22.53
CA LYS A 104 4.72 8.36 -22.23
C LYS A 104 5.60 8.68 -23.47
N SER A 105 5.04 8.66 -24.68
CA SER A 105 5.78 8.93 -25.92
C SER A 105 6.23 10.41 -26.02
N TYR A 106 7.37 10.66 -26.65
CA TYR A 106 7.87 12.00 -27.01
C TYR A 106 7.88 13.02 -25.84
N GLY A 107 8.48 12.66 -24.71
CA GLY A 107 8.58 13.54 -23.54
C GLY A 107 7.34 13.56 -22.64
N GLY A 108 6.29 12.81 -23.01
CA GLY A 108 5.10 12.66 -22.19
C GLY A 108 4.03 13.72 -22.49
N ARG A 109 2.80 13.29 -22.77
CA ARG A 109 1.66 14.20 -22.93
C ARG A 109 0.39 13.65 -22.31
N SER A 110 -0.37 14.56 -21.70
CA SER A 110 -1.75 14.31 -21.28
C SER A 110 -2.60 13.95 -22.50
N ASN A 111 -3.43 12.93 -22.35
CA ASN A 111 -4.36 12.47 -23.37
C ASN A 111 -5.81 12.69 -22.94
N ILE A 112 -6.03 13.65 -22.03
CA ILE A 112 -7.36 14.02 -21.54
C ILE A 112 -7.69 15.50 -21.75
N LYS A 113 -6.79 16.30 -22.32
CA LYS A 113 -6.98 17.77 -22.44
C LYS A 113 -8.30 18.21 -23.07
N ASN A 114 -8.86 17.41 -23.97
CA ASN A 114 -10.10 17.70 -24.69
C ASN A 114 -11.22 16.70 -24.33
N ASP A 115 -11.07 15.93 -23.26
CA ASP A 115 -12.06 14.95 -22.84
C ASP A 115 -13.24 15.62 -22.14
N THR A 116 -14.42 15.03 -22.28
CA THR A 116 -15.57 15.31 -21.41
C THR A 116 -15.42 14.60 -20.06
N LYS A 117 -16.26 14.95 -19.08
CA LYS A 117 -16.33 14.25 -17.79
C LYS A 117 -16.61 12.76 -17.96
N GLU A 118 -17.50 12.39 -18.86
CA GLU A 118 -17.88 11.01 -19.16
C GLU A 118 -16.71 10.24 -19.80
N SER A 119 -16.00 10.87 -20.75
CA SER A 119 -14.80 10.28 -21.36
C SER A 119 -13.70 10.04 -20.31
N LEU A 120 -13.44 11.05 -19.47
CA LEU A 120 -12.49 10.95 -18.37
C LEU A 120 -12.87 9.83 -17.39
N LYS A 121 -14.14 9.76 -16.97
CA LYS A 121 -14.67 8.70 -16.11
C LYS A 121 -14.43 7.31 -16.70
N ASN A 122 -14.66 7.13 -18.00
CA ASN A 122 -14.44 5.85 -18.69
C ASN A 122 -12.95 5.48 -18.76
N LYS A 123 -12.06 6.44 -19.06
CA LYS A 123 -10.61 6.21 -19.04
C LYS A 123 -10.10 5.83 -17.65
N LEU A 124 -10.59 6.49 -16.60
CA LEU A 124 -10.29 6.15 -15.21
C LEU A 124 -10.78 4.74 -14.85
N LYS A 125 -12.03 4.40 -15.20
CA LYS A 125 -12.61 3.07 -14.98
C LYS A 125 -11.74 1.98 -15.63
N ASN A 126 -11.34 2.19 -16.88
CA ASN A 126 -10.49 1.26 -17.62
C ASN A 126 -9.10 1.12 -16.98
N ALA A 127 -8.48 2.24 -16.59
CA ALA A 127 -7.18 2.24 -15.93
C ALA A 127 -7.21 1.45 -14.60
N ILE A 128 -8.23 1.67 -13.76
CA ILE A 128 -8.44 0.96 -12.49
C ILE A 128 -8.66 -0.53 -12.73
N GLN A 129 -9.54 -0.89 -13.66
CA GLN A 129 -9.78 -2.29 -14.02
C GLN A 129 -8.48 -2.98 -14.46
N LYS A 130 -7.68 -2.29 -15.30
CA LYS A 130 -6.42 -2.84 -15.79
C LYS A 130 -5.37 -2.94 -14.70
N GLU A 131 -5.29 -1.97 -13.80
CA GLU A 131 -4.43 -2.01 -12.61
C GLU A 131 -4.72 -3.27 -11.79
N THR A 132 -5.99 -3.55 -11.50
CA THR A 132 -6.41 -4.74 -10.75
C THR A 132 -6.01 -6.04 -11.46
N GLU A 133 -6.20 -6.14 -12.79
CA GLU A 133 -5.77 -7.30 -13.57
C GLU A 133 -4.24 -7.53 -13.47
N LEU A 134 -3.46 -6.46 -13.64
CA LEU A 134 -1.99 -6.52 -13.62
C LEU A 134 -1.45 -6.82 -12.22
N LEU A 135 -2.07 -6.27 -11.18
CA LEU A 135 -1.74 -6.59 -9.79
C LEU A 135 -2.06 -8.05 -9.47
N TYR A 136 -3.18 -8.58 -9.98
CA TYR A 136 -3.51 -9.99 -9.81
C TYR A 136 -2.42 -10.89 -10.39
N GLU A 137 -2.03 -10.66 -11.66
CA GLU A 137 -0.95 -11.41 -12.29
C GLU A 137 0.33 -11.37 -11.43
N TYR A 138 0.71 -10.19 -10.97
CA TYR A 138 1.95 -9.97 -10.25
C TYR A 138 2.01 -10.66 -8.88
N HIS A 139 0.88 -10.69 -8.15
CA HIS A 139 0.78 -11.38 -6.86
C HIS A 139 0.53 -12.89 -7.04
N ASP A 140 -0.21 -13.29 -8.07
CA ASP A 140 -0.46 -14.71 -8.37
C ASP A 140 0.82 -15.45 -8.76
N LYS A 141 1.75 -14.75 -9.41
CA LYS A 141 3.10 -15.25 -9.72
C LYS A 141 4.07 -15.17 -8.53
N GLY A 142 3.66 -14.66 -7.37
CA GLY A 142 4.52 -14.52 -6.20
C GLY A 142 5.65 -13.50 -6.39
N THR A 143 5.53 -12.58 -7.35
CA THR A 143 6.62 -11.63 -7.69
C THR A 143 6.62 -10.43 -6.74
N ALA A 144 5.45 -9.92 -6.34
CA ALA A 144 5.35 -8.87 -5.33
C ALA A 144 5.96 -9.34 -4.00
N ILE A 145 6.71 -8.48 -3.31
CA ILE A 145 7.32 -8.84 -2.02
C ILE A 145 6.25 -9.26 -1.01
N ILE A 146 5.12 -8.53 -0.96
CA ILE A 146 4.00 -8.84 -0.05
C ILE A 146 3.24 -10.13 -0.42
N SER A 147 3.50 -10.71 -1.60
CA SER A 147 2.92 -11.99 -2.02
C SER A 147 3.82 -13.20 -1.71
N GLN A 148 5.00 -12.98 -1.14
CA GLN A 148 5.98 -14.04 -0.84
C GLN A 148 5.80 -14.58 0.59
N ASN A 149 6.23 -15.82 0.81
CA ASN A 149 6.40 -16.39 2.15
C ASN A 149 7.76 -16.02 2.75
N ASP A 150 7.94 -16.38 4.02
CA ASP A 150 9.21 -16.26 4.74
C ASP A 150 10.34 -17.07 4.05
N LYS A 151 9.96 -18.16 3.36
CA LYS A 151 10.84 -19.01 2.55
C LYS A 151 11.15 -18.37 1.20
N LYS A 152 12.44 -18.36 0.83
CA LYS A 152 12.89 -17.78 -0.43
C LYS A 152 12.38 -18.62 -1.62
N GLY A 153 11.67 -17.96 -2.54
CA GLY A 153 11.20 -18.55 -3.79
C GLY A 153 9.84 -19.25 -3.69
N GLU A 154 9.20 -19.23 -2.53
CA GLU A 154 7.86 -19.80 -2.34
C GLU A 154 6.78 -18.71 -2.38
N LYS A 155 5.75 -18.95 -3.18
CA LYS A 155 4.55 -18.12 -3.21
C LYS A 155 3.83 -18.20 -1.87
N GLY A 156 3.37 -17.04 -1.38
CA GLY A 156 2.48 -16.91 -0.24
C GLY A 156 1.26 -17.83 -0.32
N LYS A 157 0.81 -18.34 0.83
CA LYS A 157 -0.52 -18.97 0.88
C LYS A 157 -1.58 -17.95 0.47
N ASN A 158 -2.52 -18.37 -0.36
CA ASN A 158 -3.67 -17.53 -0.70
C ASN A 158 -4.43 -17.12 0.56
N ASP A 159 -5.15 -16.01 0.47
CA ASP A 159 -6.06 -15.57 1.51
C ASP A 159 -7.24 -16.54 1.68
N PRO A 160 -8.09 -16.37 2.73
CA PRO A 160 -9.24 -17.25 2.96
C PRO A 160 -10.23 -17.32 1.79
N ASN A 161 -10.25 -16.30 0.92
CA ASN A 161 -11.13 -16.23 -0.23
C ASN A 161 -10.50 -16.88 -1.48
N GLY A 162 -9.25 -17.35 -1.40
CA GLY A 162 -8.54 -17.98 -2.51
C GLY A 162 -7.79 -17.01 -3.44
N LEU A 163 -7.70 -15.73 -3.08
CA LEU A 163 -6.90 -14.75 -3.82
C LEU A 163 -5.43 -14.77 -3.38
N PRO A 164 -4.49 -14.37 -4.26
CA PRO A 164 -3.08 -14.33 -3.92
C PRO A 164 -2.78 -13.44 -2.72
N LYS A 165 -1.84 -13.86 -1.85
CA LYS A 165 -1.39 -13.07 -0.70
C LYS A 165 -1.04 -11.63 -1.10
N GLY A 166 -1.54 -10.65 -0.34
CA GLY A 166 -1.25 -9.23 -0.55
C GLY A 166 -1.98 -8.56 -1.72
N PHE A 167 -2.68 -9.31 -2.57
CA PHE A 167 -3.38 -8.77 -3.74
C PHE A 167 -4.40 -7.69 -3.36
N CYS A 168 -5.30 -7.98 -2.42
CA CYS A 168 -6.31 -7.01 -2.00
C CYS A 168 -5.70 -5.74 -1.39
N HIS A 169 -4.64 -5.86 -0.59
CA HIS A 169 -3.92 -4.70 -0.06
C HIS A 169 -3.35 -3.83 -1.20
N ALA A 170 -2.72 -4.44 -2.21
CA ALA A 170 -2.18 -3.70 -3.35
C ALA A 170 -3.28 -3.00 -4.18
N VAL A 171 -4.42 -3.65 -4.37
CA VAL A 171 -5.58 -3.08 -5.09
C VAL A 171 -6.16 -1.90 -4.33
N GLN A 172 -6.40 -2.05 -3.03
CA GLN A 172 -6.91 -0.99 -2.15
C GLN A 172 -5.98 0.23 -2.15
N ARG A 173 -4.67 0.02 -2.00
CA ARG A 173 -3.65 1.08 -2.06
C ARG A 173 -3.61 1.77 -3.42
N SER A 174 -3.74 1.02 -4.51
CA SER A 174 -3.79 1.60 -5.86
C SER A 174 -5.05 2.44 -6.07
N PHE A 175 -6.19 2.00 -5.54
CA PHE A 175 -7.42 2.79 -5.57
C PHE A 175 -7.27 4.13 -4.82
N ILE A 176 -6.62 4.11 -3.65
CA ILE A 176 -6.29 5.32 -2.88
C ILE A 176 -5.35 6.24 -3.67
N ASP A 177 -4.40 5.69 -4.42
CA ASP A 177 -3.54 6.48 -5.30
C ASP A 177 -4.32 7.13 -6.45
N TYR A 178 -5.25 6.42 -7.09
CA TYR A 178 -6.14 7.03 -8.10
C TYR A 178 -6.99 8.15 -7.51
N LYS A 179 -7.61 7.91 -6.34
CA LYS A 179 -8.39 8.93 -5.61
C LYS A 179 -7.56 10.19 -5.40
N ASN A 180 -6.39 10.08 -4.77
CA ASN A 180 -5.54 11.23 -4.48
C ASN A 180 -4.95 11.88 -5.74
N MET A 181 -4.70 11.09 -6.79
CA MET A 181 -4.32 11.64 -8.10
C MET A 181 -5.46 12.50 -8.64
N ILE A 182 -6.70 12.01 -8.67
CA ILE A 182 -7.86 12.77 -9.18
C ILE A 182 -8.13 14.03 -8.37
N LEU A 183 -8.07 13.94 -7.03
CA LEU A 183 -8.36 15.06 -6.13
C LEU A 183 -7.27 16.15 -6.13
N GLY A 184 -6.14 15.94 -6.79
CA GLY A 184 -5.01 16.89 -6.75
C GLY A 184 -4.21 16.86 -5.44
N THR A 185 -4.46 15.88 -4.56
CA THR A 185 -3.81 15.74 -3.24
C THR A 185 -2.60 14.81 -3.25
N SER A 186 -2.40 14.06 -4.35
CA SER A 186 -1.28 13.13 -4.47
C SER A 186 0.06 13.85 -4.49
N VAL A 187 1.07 13.19 -3.90
CA VAL A 187 2.46 13.65 -3.94
C VAL A 187 3.00 13.61 -5.37
N ASN A 188 3.40 14.76 -5.89
CA ASN A 188 3.91 14.90 -7.26
C ASN A 188 5.44 14.79 -7.29
N ILE A 189 5.98 13.59 -7.46
CA ILE A 189 7.40 13.44 -7.82
C ILE A 189 7.69 13.52 -9.30
N TYR A 190 6.69 13.18 -10.11
CA TYR A 190 6.81 13.25 -11.55
C TYR A 190 5.98 14.43 -12.04
N GLU A 191 6.63 15.31 -12.80
CA GLU A 191 6.01 16.51 -13.38
C GLU A 191 4.73 16.17 -14.15
N TYR A 192 4.69 15.00 -14.80
CA TYR A 192 3.51 14.57 -15.54
C TYR A 192 2.28 14.32 -14.65
N ILE A 193 2.45 13.90 -13.40
CA ILE A 193 1.31 13.69 -12.49
C ILE A 193 0.70 15.06 -12.18
N GLY A 194 1.51 16.06 -11.86
CA GLY A 194 1.02 17.43 -11.62
C GLY A 194 0.24 17.98 -12.83
N LYS A 195 0.78 17.83 -14.04
CA LYS A 195 0.08 18.22 -15.28
C LYS A 195 -1.25 17.47 -15.46
N LEU A 196 -1.28 16.17 -15.15
CA LEU A 196 -2.48 15.36 -15.24
C LEU A 196 -3.56 15.84 -14.23
N GLN A 197 -3.15 16.17 -13.00
CA GLN A 197 -4.06 16.71 -11.98
C GLN A 197 -4.68 18.04 -12.40
N GLU A 198 -3.88 18.94 -12.97
CA GLU A 198 -4.37 20.21 -13.52
C GLU A 198 -5.35 20.02 -14.69
N ASP A 199 -5.07 19.08 -15.59
CA ASP A 199 -5.95 18.79 -16.71
C ASP A 199 -7.28 18.16 -16.23
N ILE A 200 -7.25 17.24 -15.25
CA ILE A 200 -8.46 16.70 -14.61
C ILE A 200 -9.29 17.83 -14.04
N LYS A 201 -8.67 18.71 -13.26
CA LYS A 201 -9.31 19.85 -12.62
C LYS A 201 -10.04 20.73 -13.64
N LYS A 202 -9.38 21.08 -14.75
CA LYS A 202 -9.96 21.88 -15.85
C LYS A 202 -11.18 21.21 -16.49
N ILE A 203 -11.12 19.90 -16.75
CA ILE A 203 -12.25 19.15 -17.32
C ILE A 203 -13.45 19.18 -16.38
N ILE A 204 -13.21 19.01 -15.07
CA ILE A 204 -14.30 19.01 -14.09
C ILE A 204 -14.95 20.39 -14.00
N GLU A 205 -14.13 21.45 -13.96
CA GLU A 205 -14.61 22.85 -13.95
C GLU A 205 -15.48 23.17 -15.17
N GLN A 206 -15.02 22.81 -16.38
CA GLN A 206 -15.75 23.08 -17.63
C GLN A 206 -17.08 22.32 -17.72
N GLY A 207 -17.14 21.11 -17.15
CA GLY A 207 -18.35 20.28 -17.18
C GLY A 207 -19.29 20.46 -15.99
N THR A 208 -18.98 21.31 -15.00
CA THR A 208 -19.90 21.66 -13.89
C THR A 208 -20.57 23.00 -14.19
N PRO A 209 -21.90 23.13 -14.05
CA PRO A 209 -22.52 24.46 -14.08
C PRO A 209 -21.87 25.33 -13.00
N GLN A 210 -21.35 26.50 -13.36
CA GLN A 210 -20.85 27.45 -12.37
C GLN A 210 -22.01 27.84 -11.45
N GLN A 211 -21.92 27.52 -10.16
CA GLN A 211 -22.71 28.20 -9.16
C GLN A 211 -22.24 29.65 -9.12
N LYS A 212 -22.99 30.54 -9.78
CA LYS A 212 -22.88 31.98 -9.56
C LYS A 212 -23.53 32.29 -8.21
N ASP A 213 -22.84 31.96 -7.13
CA ASP A 213 -23.26 32.45 -5.82
C ASP A 213 -23.02 33.96 -5.79
N LYS A 214 -24.13 34.69 -5.63
CA LYS A 214 -24.16 36.12 -5.36
C LYS A 214 -23.51 36.34 -3.98
N ILE A 215 -22.19 36.48 -3.96
CA ILE A 215 -21.31 37.19 -3.00
C ILE A 215 -19.90 36.65 -3.29
N GLY A 216 -19.16 37.31 -4.19
CA GLY A 216 -17.69 37.42 -4.21
C GLY A 216 -16.76 36.20 -4.04
N GLY A 217 -17.25 34.95 -4.04
CA GLY A 217 -16.44 33.75 -3.84
C GLY A 217 -16.59 32.82 -5.02
N VAL A 218 -15.53 32.68 -5.82
CA VAL A 218 -15.41 31.55 -6.75
C VAL A 218 -15.42 30.28 -5.90
N GLY A 219 -16.48 29.46 -5.99
CA GLY A 219 -16.50 28.14 -5.38
C GLY A 219 -15.20 27.42 -5.74
N SER A 220 -14.43 27.02 -4.72
CA SER A 220 -13.06 26.55 -4.93
C SER A 220 -13.10 25.34 -5.86
N SER A 221 -12.45 25.46 -7.01
CA SER A 221 -12.21 24.37 -7.97
C SER A 221 -11.94 22.98 -7.37
N THR A 222 -11.31 22.91 -6.20
CA THR A 222 -11.04 21.67 -5.45
C THR A 222 -12.32 21.01 -4.91
N GLU A 223 -13.33 21.78 -4.49
CA GLU A 223 -14.62 21.29 -3.99
C GLU A 223 -15.41 20.58 -5.10
N ASN A 224 -15.39 21.12 -6.32
CA ASN A 224 -16.06 20.50 -7.48
C ASN A 224 -15.44 19.15 -7.84
N VAL A 225 -14.10 19.04 -7.80
CA VAL A 225 -13.40 17.76 -8.03
C VAL A 225 -13.71 16.76 -6.92
N ASN A 226 -13.75 17.21 -5.66
CA ASN A 226 -14.13 16.38 -4.52
C ASN A 226 -15.57 15.86 -4.63
N ALA A 227 -16.52 16.72 -5.02
CA ALA A 227 -17.91 16.35 -5.23
C ALA A 227 -18.04 15.34 -6.38
N TRP A 228 -17.39 15.61 -7.51
CA TRP A 228 -17.39 14.71 -8.66
C TRP A 228 -16.79 13.34 -8.34
N TRP A 229 -15.69 13.28 -7.58
CA TRP A 229 -15.14 12.00 -7.12
C TRP A 229 -16.15 11.22 -6.29
N LYS A 230 -16.82 11.86 -5.31
CA LYS A 230 -17.84 11.20 -4.48
C LYS A 230 -18.99 10.63 -5.31
N GLU A 231 -19.38 11.29 -6.39
CA GLU A 231 -20.41 10.79 -7.31
C GLU A 231 -19.96 9.53 -8.06
N ILE A 232 -18.69 9.44 -8.47
CA ILE A 232 -18.19 8.34 -9.30
C ILE A 232 -17.45 7.25 -8.51
N GLU A 233 -17.11 7.47 -7.24
CA GLU A 233 -16.25 6.59 -6.42
C GLU A 233 -16.78 5.16 -6.37
N LYS A 234 -18.10 4.99 -6.23
CA LYS A 234 -18.75 3.66 -6.26
C LYS A 234 -18.61 2.98 -7.62
N ASP A 235 -18.75 3.71 -8.71
CA ASP A 235 -18.58 3.17 -10.07
C ASP A 235 -17.12 2.80 -10.35
N MET A 236 -16.17 3.59 -9.82
CA MET A 236 -14.74 3.30 -9.90
C MET A 236 -14.40 2.03 -9.11
N TRP A 237 -14.98 1.84 -7.91
CA TRP A 237 -14.82 0.59 -7.16
C TRP A 237 -15.50 -0.59 -7.86
N GLY A 238 -16.62 -0.36 -8.54
CA GLY A 238 -17.26 -1.34 -9.43
C GLY A 238 -16.30 -1.88 -10.50
N ALA A 239 -15.35 -1.08 -10.98
CA ALA A 239 -14.30 -1.52 -11.91
C ALA A 239 -13.34 -2.55 -11.27
N VAL A 240 -12.97 -2.34 -10.00
CA VAL A 240 -12.17 -3.29 -9.22
C VAL A 240 -12.92 -4.60 -9.06
N ARG A 241 -14.17 -4.55 -8.59
CA ARG A 241 -15.01 -5.73 -8.40
C ARG A 241 -15.20 -6.51 -9.71
N CYS A 242 -15.44 -5.79 -10.80
CA CYS A 242 -15.54 -6.36 -12.14
C CYS A 242 -14.23 -7.05 -12.60
N ALA A 243 -13.07 -6.44 -12.34
CA ALA A 243 -11.79 -7.10 -12.65
C ALA A 243 -11.62 -8.40 -11.85
N ILE A 244 -12.06 -8.42 -10.59
CA ILE A 244 -11.97 -9.60 -9.73
C ILE A 244 -12.88 -10.72 -10.21
N THR A 245 -14.15 -10.44 -10.55
CA THR A 245 -15.07 -11.45 -11.08
C THR A 245 -14.57 -12.08 -12.39
N LYS A 246 -13.83 -11.32 -13.21
CA LYS A 246 -13.23 -11.85 -14.45
C LYS A 246 -12.08 -12.82 -14.21
N ILE A 247 -11.40 -12.75 -13.08
CA ILE A 247 -10.34 -13.70 -12.73
C ILE A 247 -10.91 -15.13 -12.69
N ASN A 248 -12.16 -15.30 -12.23
CA ASN A 248 -12.85 -16.60 -12.24
C ASN A 248 -12.88 -17.26 -13.60
N LYS A 249 -13.18 -16.48 -14.64
CA LYS A 249 -13.30 -17.01 -16.00
C LYS A 249 -11.98 -17.64 -16.47
N LYS A 250 -10.85 -17.29 -15.84
CA LYS A 250 -9.52 -17.83 -16.14
C LYS A 250 -9.11 -19.02 -15.25
N LYS A 251 -9.71 -19.22 -14.07
CA LYS A 251 -9.35 -20.32 -13.15
C LYS A 251 -10.55 -21.23 -12.88
N LYS A 252 -10.45 -22.50 -13.27
CA LYS A 252 -11.51 -23.53 -13.11
C LYS A 252 -11.89 -23.87 -11.66
N ASN A 253 -11.17 -23.35 -10.65
CA ASN A 253 -11.26 -23.84 -9.26
C ASN A 253 -11.70 -22.77 -8.23
N GLY A 254 -12.24 -21.61 -8.65
CA GLY A 254 -12.72 -20.59 -7.72
C GLY A 254 -13.85 -19.74 -8.31
N THR A 255 -14.83 -19.40 -7.46
CA THR A 255 -15.94 -18.49 -7.78
C THR A 255 -15.82 -17.23 -6.93
N PHE A 256 -15.10 -16.24 -7.44
CA PHE A 256 -15.01 -14.88 -6.90
C PHE A 256 -16.23 -14.02 -7.26
N ASN A 257 -16.96 -13.50 -6.29
CA ASN A 257 -18.10 -12.61 -6.55
C ASN A 257 -17.68 -11.13 -6.73
N GLY A 258 -16.39 -10.83 -6.56
CA GLY A 258 -15.81 -9.50 -6.71
C GLY A 258 -15.73 -8.73 -5.39
N ASP A 259 -16.29 -9.26 -4.30
CA ASP A 259 -16.33 -8.63 -2.99
C ASP A 259 -15.17 -9.04 -2.07
N GLU A 260 -14.26 -9.89 -2.54
CA GLU A 260 -13.18 -10.47 -1.74
C GLU A 260 -12.22 -9.41 -1.19
N CYS A 261 -12.03 -8.31 -1.93
CA CYS A 261 -11.25 -7.16 -1.48
C CYS A 261 -12.09 -6.05 -0.82
N GLY A 262 -13.38 -6.32 -0.58
CA GLY A 262 -14.36 -5.41 0.03
C GLY A 262 -15.50 -5.03 -0.92
N VAL A 263 -16.71 -4.99 -0.37
CA VAL A 263 -17.93 -4.52 -1.09
C VAL A 263 -17.86 -3.03 -1.45
N SER A 264 -17.10 -2.27 -0.67
CA SER A 264 -16.92 -0.82 -0.77
C SER A 264 -15.43 -0.49 -0.83
N PRO A 265 -15.05 0.67 -1.42
CA PRO A 265 -13.67 1.12 -1.45
C PRO A 265 -13.11 1.36 -0.04
N PRO A 266 -11.77 1.46 0.12
CA PRO A 266 -11.15 1.76 1.41
C PRO A 266 -11.67 3.07 2.02
N THR A 267 -12.00 3.06 3.31
CA THR A 267 -12.54 4.21 4.04
C THR A 267 -11.73 4.55 5.30
N GLY A 268 -11.94 5.74 5.86
CA GLY A 268 -11.42 6.14 7.16
C GLY A 268 -9.92 6.47 7.13
N ASN A 269 -9.13 5.94 8.08
CA ASN A 269 -7.69 6.23 8.16
C ASN A 269 -6.91 5.79 6.90
N ASP A 270 -7.46 4.88 6.11
CA ASP A 270 -6.85 4.42 4.85
C ASP A 270 -7.05 5.44 3.72
N GLU A 271 -7.90 6.46 3.90
CA GLU A 271 -8.05 7.55 2.91
C GLU A 271 -6.87 8.52 2.91
N ASP A 272 -6.15 8.64 4.03
CA ASP A 272 -4.91 9.40 4.05
C ASP A 272 -3.82 8.64 3.30
N GLN A 273 -3.44 9.17 2.12
CA GLN A 273 -2.42 8.57 1.28
C GLN A 273 -1.10 8.32 2.02
N SER A 274 -0.70 9.23 2.91
CA SER A 274 0.55 9.07 3.66
C SER A 274 0.48 7.92 4.66
N VAL A 275 -0.69 7.67 5.26
CA VAL A 275 -0.93 6.51 6.13
C VAL A 275 -0.99 5.23 5.31
N SER A 276 -1.67 5.25 4.17
CA SER A 276 -1.75 4.10 3.25
C SER A 276 -0.37 3.64 2.77
N TRP A 277 0.48 4.60 2.37
CA TRP A 277 1.87 4.32 2.00
C TRP A 277 2.71 3.84 3.17
N PHE A 278 2.54 4.42 4.37
CA PHE A 278 3.31 3.96 5.52
C PHE A 278 2.90 2.54 5.96
N LYS A 279 1.62 2.21 5.85
CA LYS A 279 1.10 0.85 6.01
C LYS A 279 1.68 -0.11 4.96
N GLU A 280 1.77 0.31 3.70
CA GLU A 280 2.46 -0.45 2.63
C GLU A 280 3.94 -0.69 2.96
N TRP A 281 4.65 0.34 3.41
CA TRP A 281 6.03 0.24 3.86
C TRP A 281 6.19 -0.76 5.00
N GLY A 282 5.32 -0.69 6.00
CA GLY A 282 5.39 -1.56 7.17
C GLY A 282 5.13 -3.03 6.86
N GLU A 283 4.10 -3.32 6.05
CA GLU A 283 3.83 -4.69 5.60
C GLU A 283 5.03 -5.28 4.84
N GLN A 284 5.55 -4.52 3.87
CA GLN A 284 6.73 -4.92 3.12
C GLN A 284 7.92 -5.15 4.05
N PHE A 285 8.19 -4.19 4.94
CA PHE A 285 9.31 -4.27 5.88
C PHE A 285 9.24 -5.53 6.75
N CYS A 286 8.07 -5.82 7.32
CA CYS A 286 7.88 -6.94 8.23
C CYS A 286 8.01 -8.29 7.50
N ILE A 287 7.47 -8.41 6.28
CA ILE A 287 7.63 -9.61 5.45
C ILE A 287 9.12 -9.81 5.08
N GLU A 288 9.81 -8.79 4.61
CA GLU A 288 11.24 -8.89 4.32
C GLU A 288 12.07 -9.22 5.57
N ARG A 289 11.73 -8.63 6.73
CA ARG A 289 12.38 -8.91 8.02
C ARG A 289 12.25 -10.39 8.41
N LEU A 290 11.05 -10.97 8.29
CA LEU A 290 10.84 -12.40 8.57
C LEU A 290 11.64 -13.30 7.63
N ARG A 291 11.78 -12.91 6.35
CA ARG A 291 12.66 -13.61 5.40
C ARG A 291 14.12 -13.51 5.79
N TYR A 292 14.61 -12.35 6.22
CA TYR A 292 15.97 -12.22 6.75
C TYR A 292 16.16 -13.09 8.00
N GLU A 293 15.19 -13.07 8.91
CA GLU A 293 15.21 -13.90 10.11
C GLU A 293 15.29 -15.39 9.77
N GLN A 294 14.48 -15.87 8.82
CA GLN A 294 14.55 -17.26 8.37
C GLN A 294 15.91 -17.61 7.74
N ASN A 295 16.41 -16.76 6.83
CA ASN A 295 17.73 -16.97 6.22
C ASN A 295 18.86 -17.03 7.26
N ILE A 296 18.77 -16.21 8.31
CA ILE A 296 19.72 -16.22 9.43
C ILE A 296 19.57 -17.52 10.22
N ARG A 297 18.35 -17.93 10.58
CA ARG A 297 18.09 -19.17 11.32
C ARG A 297 18.65 -20.39 10.59
N GLU A 298 18.43 -20.48 9.28
CA GLU A 298 18.95 -21.57 8.43
C GLU A 298 20.48 -21.58 8.36
N ALA A 299 21.13 -20.41 8.29
CA ALA A 299 22.58 -20.33 8.16
C ALA A 299 23.34 -20.40 9.49
N CYS A 300 22.69 -20.06 10.61
CA CYS A 300 23.31 -19.94 11.93
C CYS A 300 22.94 -21.07 12.90
N THR A 301 22.00 -21.96 12.53
CA THR A 301 21.60 -23.13 13.33
C THR A 301 22.11 -24.39 12.65
N ILE A 302 23.05 -25.10 13.26
CA ILE A 302 23.58 -26.38 12.76
C ILE A 302 23.25 -27.45 13.83
N ASN A 303 22.72 -28.60 13.42
CA ASN A 303 22.40 -29.75 14.30
C ASN A 303 21.46 -29.45 15.50
N GLY A 304 20.49 -28.55 15.33
CA GLY A 304 19.46 -28.26 16.35
C GLY A 304 19.98 -27.51 17.59
N LYS A 305 21.25 -27.10 17.62
CA LYS A 305 21.83 -26.24 18.66
C LYS A 305 22.07 -24.84 18.10
N ASN A 306 21.62 -23.82 18.84
CA ASN A 306 21.86 -22.41 18.55
C ASN A 306 23.34 -22.07 18.80
N GLU A 307 24.25 -22.53 17.94
CA GLU A 307 25.69 -22.36 18.18
C GLU A 307 26.17 -20.92 17.95
N LYS A 308 25.54 -20.14 17.05
CA LYS A 308 26.01 -18.77 16.72
C LYS A 308 24.85 -17.80 16.56
N LYS A 309 24.36 -17.22 17.66
CA LYS A 309 23.48 -16.03 17.58
C LYS A 309 24.25 -14.91 16.85
N CYS A 310 23.57 -14.06 16.07
CA CYS A 310 24.16 -12.84 15.50
C CYS A 310 24.49 -11.83 16.63
N ILE A 311 25.42 -12.18 17.51
CA ILE A 311 25.84 -11.40 18.67
C ILE A 311 27.36 -11.51 18.69
N ASN A 312 28.05 -10.37 18.81
CA ASN A 312 29.49 -10.37 19.03
C ASN A 312 29.75 -10.74 20.50
N SER A 313 30.56 -11.77 20.75
CA SER A 313 30.93 -12.13 22.12
C SER A 313 31.76 -11.01 22.78
N LYS A 314 31.44 -10.67 24.04
CA LYS A 314 32.01 -9.54 24.80
C LYS A 314 33.50 -9.67 25.10
N SER A 315 34.03 -10.87 25.10
CA SER A 315 35.44 -11.15 25.31
C SER A 315 36.05 -11.53 23.96
N GLY A 316 37.23 -10.99 23.61
CA GLY A 316 38.02 -11.40 22.45
C GLY A 316 38.44 -12.89 22.42
N GLN A 317 37.80 -13.73 23.23
CA GLN A 317 37.96 -15.18 23.42
C GLN A 317 36.69 -15.98 23.07
N GLY A 318 35.62 -15.36 22.57
CA GLY A 318 34.41 -16.07 22.12
C GLY A 318 34.37 -16.33 20.61
N ASP A 319 33.69 -17.41 20.21
CA ASP A 319 33.44 -17.76 18.81
C ASP A 319 32.85 -16.57 18.04
N LYS A 320 33.65 -15.94 17.19
CA LYS A 320 33.15 -14.91 16.26
C LYS A 320 32.17 -15.59 15.30
N ILE A 321 31.08 -14.90 14.98
CA ILE A 321 30.23 -15.34 13.87
C ILE A 321 31.07 -15.38 12.58
N GLN A 322 31.01 -16.49 11.86
CA GLN A 322 31.84 -16.76 10.67
C GLN A 322 31.01 -17.45 9.59
N GLY A 323 31.58 -17.56 8.39
CA GLY A 323 30.96 -18.25 7.26
C GLY A 323 29.62 -17.63 6.82
N ASP A 324 28.70 -18.49 6.40
CA ASP A 324 27.40 -18.07 5.87
C ASP A 324 26.54 -17.37 6.92
N CYS A 325 26.61 -17.77 8.19
CA CYS A 325 25.90 -17.09 9.27
C CYS A 325 26.24 -15.59 9.32
N LYS A 326 27.53 -15.24 9.37
CA LYS A 326 27.98 -13.83 9.34
C LYS A 326 27.46 -13.10 8.10
N ARG A 327 27.55 -13.74 6.92
CA ARG A 327 27.08 -13.15 5.67
C ARG A 327 25.58 -12.84 5.69
N LYS A 328 24.75 -13.68 6.29
CA LYS A 328 23.31 -13.43 6.43
C LYS A 328 23.02 -12.32 7.46
N CYS A 329 23.70 -12.33 8.61
CA CYS A 329 23.58 -11.28 9.62
C CYS A 329 23.94 -9.90 9.02
N GLU A 330 25.07 -9.78 8.30
CA GLU A 330 25.51 -8.52 7.68
C GLU A 330 24.53 -7.99 6.62
N LYS A 331 23.88 -8.89 5.86
CA LYS A 331 22.84 -8.48 4.92
C LYS A 331 21.64 -7.87 5.64
N TYR A 332 21.22 -8.45 6.75
CA TYR A 332 20.13 -7.91 7.56
C TYR A 332 20.51 -6.56 8.19
N LYS A 333 21.72 -6.45 8.74
CA LYS A 333 22.25 -5.17 9.26
C LYS A 333 22.23 -4.06 8.20
N LYS A 334 22.71 -4.38 6.98
CA LYS A 334 22.69 -3.44 5.85
C LYS A 334 21.25 -3.04 5.51
N TYR A 335 20.34 -4.00 5.43
CA TYR A 335 18.93 -3.76 5.18
C TYR A 335 18.29 -2.84 6.24
N ILE A 336 18.54 -3.08 7.54
CA ILE A 336 18.04 -2.21 8.61
C ILE A 336 18.61 -0.79 8.48
N SER A 337 19.90 -0.65 8.15
CA SER A 337 20.51 0.67 7.95
C SER A 337 19.89 1.45 6.78
N GLU A 338 19.49 0.77 5.70
CA GLU A 338 18.80 1.38 4.57
C GLU A 338 17.37 1.78 4.97
N LYS A 339 16.64 0.87 5.61
CA LYS A 339 15.24 1.07 6.04
C LYS A 339 15.07 2.08 7.16
N LYS A 340 16.09 2.31 7.97
CA LYS A 340 16.04 3.30 9.06
C LYS A 340 15.70 4.70 8.55
N LYS A 341 16.30 5.13 7.44
CA LYS A 341 16.02 6.46 6.86
C LYS A 341 14.56 6.59 6.42
N GLU A 342 14.00 5.52 5.85
CA GLU A 342 12.60 5.47 5.42
C GLU A 342 11.65 5.45 6.64
N TRP A 343 12.02 4.71 7.68
CA TRP A 343 11.28 4.64 8.95
C TRP A 343 11.24 5.99 9.66
N ASP A 344 12.39 6.62 9.89
CA ASP A 344 12.49 7.85 10.68
C ASP A 344 11.64 8.98 10.07
N LYS A 345 11.64 9.10 8.73
CA LYS A 345 10.82 10.09 8.00
C LYS A 345 9.32 9.82 8.16
N GLN A 346 8.88 8.60 7.88
CA GLN A 346 7.45 8.25 7.93
C GLN A 346 6.91 8.23 9.35
N LYS A 347 7.68 7.73 10.32
CA LYS A 347 7.35 7.76 11.75
C LYS A 347 7.12 9.19 12.23
N THR A 348 8.11 10.06 12.01
CA THR A 348 8.03 11.46 12.46
C THR A 348 6.81 12.16 11.85
N LYS A 349 6.59 11.98 10.55
CA LYS A 349 5.42 12.56 9.88
C LYS A 349 4.10 12.05 10.45
N TYR A 350 3.97 10.73 10.61
CA TYR A 350 2.74 10.12 11.11
C TYR A 350 2.43 10.56 12.55
N GLU A 351 3.40 10.47 13.45
CA GLU A 351 3.19 10.78 14.87
C GLU A 351 2.96 12.29 15.11
N ASN A 352 3.55 13.16 14.27
CA ASN A 352 3.27 14.60 14.31
C ASN A 352 1.85 14.92 13.80
N LYS A 353 1.40 14.25 12.73
CA LYS A 353 0.05 14.45 12.16
C LYS A 353 -1.04 13.86 13.05
N TYR A 354 -0.76 12.72 13.68
CA TYR A 354 -1.69 11.98 14.52
C TYR A 354 -1.21 11.93 15.96
N VAL A 355 -1.31 13.07 16.65
CA VAL A 355 -0.87 13.24 18.04
C VAL A 355 -1.47 12.15 18.94
N GLY A 356 -0.61 11.52 19.74
CA GLY A 356 -0.98 10.43 20.65
C GLY A 356 -1.07 9.04 20.00
N LYS A 357 -0.97 8.93 18.67
CA LYS A 357 -0.86 7.64 17.97
C LYS A 357 0.60 7.28 17.75
N SER A 358 0.91 5.98 17.85
CA SER A 358 2.25 5.45 17.57
C SER A 358 2.32 4.81 16.18
N ALA A 359 3.41 5.07 15.46
CA ALA A 359 3.72 4.38 14.22
C ALA A 359 3.86 2.85 14.39
N SER A 360 4.46 2.43 15.51
CA SER A 360 4.62 1.01 15.86
C SER A 360 3.26 0.32 16.05
N ASP A 361 2.34 0.98 16.75
CA ASP A 361 0.99 0.48 16.97
C ASP A 361 0.22 0.38 15.63
N LEU A 362 0.29 1.40 14.76
CA LEU A 362 -0.31 1.38 13.42
C LEU A 362 0.08 0.12 12.64
N LEU A 363 1.38 -0.20 12.55
CA LEU A 363 1.84 -1.33 11.76
C LEU A 363 1.47 -2.68 12.40
N LYS A 364 1.63 -2.81 13.72
CA LYS A 364 1.33 -4.05 14.46
C LYS A 364 -0.15 -4.39 14.52
N GLU A 365 -1.02 -3.40 14.48
CA GLU A 365 -2.47 -3.62 14.49
C GLU A 365 -3.00 -4.04 13.11
N ASN A 366 -2.30 -3.68 12.03
CA ASN A 366 -2.74 -3.97 10.67
C ASN A 366 -2.07 -5.19 10.04
N TYR A 367 -0.85 -5.55 10.46
CA TYR A 367 -0.07 -6.62 9.82
C TYR A 367 0.44 -7.65 10.83
N PRO A 368 0.01 -8.93 10.75
CA PRO A 368 0.44 -9.96 11.69
C PRO A 368 1.95 -10.22 11.60
N GLU A 369 2.57 -10.04 10.44
CA GLU A 369 4.01 -10.16 10.25
C GLU A 369 4.82 -9.15 11.09
N CYS A 370 4.19 -8.04 11.52
CA CYS A 370 4.82 -7.03 12.35
C CYS A 370 4.76 -7.32 13.85
N ILE A 371 4.03 -8.35 14.31
CA ILE A 371 3.83 -8.63 15.74
C ILE A 371 5.17 -8.84 16.47
N SER A 372 6.10 -9.57 15.86
CA SER A 372 7.43 -9.84 16.43
C SER A 372 8.45 -8.73 16.19
N ALA A 373 8.12 -7.68 15.43
CA ALA A 373 9.01 -6.54 15.24
C ALA A 373 8.95 -5.58 16.43
N ASN A 374 10.08 -5.27 17.05
CA ASN A 374 10.19 -4.15 17.99
C ASN A 374 10.86 -2.97 17.28
N PHE A 375 10.07 -2.07 16.68
CA PHE A 375 10.58 -0.97 15.87
C PHE A 375 11.53 -0.03 16.63
N ASP A 376 11.23 0.28 17.89
CA ASP A 376 12.09 1.15 18.72
C ASP A 376 13.46 0.51 19.00
N PHE A 377 13.50 -0.82 19.11
CA PHE A 377 14.75 -1.56 19.26
C PHE A 377 15.49 -1.69 17.93
N ILE A 378 14.80 -2.07 16.86
CA ILE A 378 15.38 -2.29 15.53
C ILE A 378 16.00 -1.01 14.98
N PHE A 379 15.34 0.13 15.16
CA PHE A 379 15.77 1.43 14.62
C PHE A 379 16.40 2.34 15.66
N ASN A 380 16.91 1.77 16.77
CA ASN A 380 17.51 2.54 17.86
C ASN A 380 18.75 3.32 17.40
N ASP A 381 18.83 4.59 17.84
CA ASP A 381 19.94 5.48 17.52
C ASP A 381 21.10 5.45 18.51
N ASN A 382 20.89 4.86 19.70
CA ASN A 382 21.90 4.83 20.75
C ASN A 382 23.16 4.06 20.29
N ILE A 383 24.32 4.72 20.42
CA ILE A 383 25.63 4.18 20.05
C ILE A 383 25.97 2.92 20.83
N GLU A 384 25.58 2.84 22.10
CA GLU A 384 25.76 1.66 22.93
C GLU A 384 24.97 0.49 22.35
N TYR A 385 23.71 0.72 21.93
CA TYR A 385 22.89 -0.31 21.29
C TYR A 385 23.53 -0.83 20.01
N LYS A 386 24.08 0.04 19.16
CA LYS A 386 24.78 -0.37 17.93
C LYS A 386 26.04 -1.20 18.21
N THR A 387 26.65 -1.00 19.37
CA THR A 387 27.83 -1.76 19.83
C THR A 387 27.43 -3.12 20.40
N TYR A 388 26.38 -3.17 21.23
CA TYR A 388 25.91 -4.41 21.87
C TYR A 388 25.05 -5.29 20.98
N TYR A 389 24.29 -4.70 20.05
CA TYR A 389 23.35 -5.35 19.13
C TYR A 389 23.72 -4.98 17.69
N PRO A 390 24.81 -5.55 17.16
CA PRO A 390 25.32 -5.20 15.84
C PRO A 390 24.43 -5.66 14.67
N TYR A 391 23.40 -6.48 14.91
CA TYR A 391 22.55 -7.12 13.89
C TYR A 391 21.07 -7.02 14.21
#